data_AF-A0A2Z7CDZ4-F1
#
_entry.id   AF-A0A2Z7CDZ4-F1
#
_cell.length_a   1.000
_cell.length_b   1.000
_cell.length_c   1.000
_cell.angle_alpha   90.00
_cell.angle_beta   90.00
_cell.angle_gamma   90.00
#
_symmetry.space_group_name_H-M   'P 1'
#
loop_
_entity.id
_entity.type
_entity.pdbx_description
1 polymer ?
#
loop_
_entity_poly.entity_id
_entity_poly.type
_entity_poly.pdbx_seq_one_letter_code
_entity_poly.pdbx_strand_id
1 'polypeptide(L)'
;MYSSSSFAYHLLLLLLSKSATNSVSAVEFPKPTPWPLQFHSILFVNYSGSLSIIDLWYDWPNGRNFNIIQDQLGQLLYDLEWNNGTSFVYTRDSTEKCRTSQLEVGILRPNWLDGAVYLGQQQVDGFLCNVWQKIDFIWYYEDVVTTRPVHWVFYTGRSIHVMTFEVGAVLEDIEWQAPIYCFEKARSHLKVDVWNPQPQGLKGI
;
A
#
# COMPACT_ATOMS: atom_id res chain seq x y z
N MET A 1 -34.22 75.40 -30.18
CA MET A 1 -33.33 75.07 -29.05
C MET A 1 -33.77 73.72 -28.48
N TYR A 2 -33.16 72.61 -28.92
CA TYR A 2 -33.40 71.29 -28.35
C TYR A 2 -32.14 70.80 -27.65
N SER A 3 -32.31 70.42 -26.39
CA SER A 3 -31.28 70.09 -25.40
C SER A 3 -30.55 68.79 -25.78
N SER A 4 -29.24 68.90 -26.06
CA SER A 4 -28.34 67.80 -26.41
C SER A 4 -27.65 67.15 -25.19
N SER A 5 -28.22 67.31 -23.99
CA SER A 5 -27.55 66.93 -22.73
C SER A 5 -27.87 65.51 -22.22
N SER A 6 -28.80 64.76 -22.84
CA SER A 6 -29.28 63.48 -22.28
C SER A 6 -28.47 62.25 -22.74
N PHE A 7 -27.89 62.28 -23.94
CA PHE A 7 -27.20 61.11 -24.51
C PHE A 7 -25.81 60.84 -23.91
N ALA A 8 -25.16 61.86 -23.33
CA ALA A 8 -23.82 61.71 -22.76
C ALA A 8 -23.80 60.93 -21.44
N TYR A 9 -24.88 60.97 -20.66
CA TYR A 9 -24.94 60.30 -19.35
C TYR A 9 -25.20 58.80 -19.43
N HIS A 10 -25.88 58.31 -20.48
CA HIS A 10 -26.11 56.88 -20.66
C HIS A 10 -24.86 56.12 -21.14
N LEU A 11 -23.97 56.77 -21.87
CA LEU A 11 -22.73 56.14 -22.34
C LEU A 11 -21.67 56.01 -21.21
N LEU A 12 -21.74 56.88 -20.19
CA LEU A 12 -20.81 56.86 -19.05
C LEU A 12 -21.16 55.78 -18.01
N LEU A 13 -22.43 55.38 -17.90
CA LEU A 13 -22.88 54.33 -16.97
C LEU A 13 -22.66 52.90 -17.51
N LEU A 14 -22.48 52.72 -18.81
CA LEU A 14 -22.20 51.42 -19.44
C LEU A 14 -20.72 50.98 -19.34
N LEU A 15 -19.83 51.85 -18.87
CA LEU A 15 -18.39 51.58 -18.77
C LEU A 15 -17.94 51.12 -17.36
N LEU A 16 -18.86 51.03 -16.38
CA LEU A 16 -18.55 50.63 -15.00
C LEU A 16 -18.88 49.17 -14.66
N SER A 17 -19.41 48.38 -15.59
CA SER A 17 -19.55 46.92 -15.42
C SER A 17 -18.26 46.19 -15.80
N LYS A 18 -17.15 46.52 -15.13
CA LYS A 18 -16.02 45.60 -15.07
C LYS A 18 -16.44 44.42 -14.18
N SER A 19 -17.04 43.41 -14.79
CA SER A 19 -17.18 42.09 -14.18
C SER A 19 -15.80 41.67 -13.71
N ALA A 20 -15.59 41.68 -12.40
CA ALA A 20 -14.52 40.94 -11.77
C ALA A 20 -14.81 39.47 -12.05
N THR A 21 -14.28 38.95 -13.17
CA THR A 21 -14.12 37.53 -13.36
C THR A 21 -13.12 37.09 -12.29
N ASN A 22 -13.64 36.66 -11.14
CA ASN A 22 -12.88 35.88 -10.19
C ASN A 22 -12.45 34.63 -10.96
N SER A 23 -11.21 34.64 -11.46
CA SER A 23 -10.52 33.42 -11.85
C SER A 23 -10.48 32.57 -10.59
N VAL A 24 -11.39 31.60 -10.50
CA VAL A 24 -11.29 30.52 -9.52
C VAL A 24 -10.02 29.79 -9.91
N SER A 25 -8.90 30.14 -9.27
CA SER A 25 -7.69 29.32 -9.32
C SER A 25 -8.13 27.90 -8.96
N ALA A 26 -7.91 26.95 -9.86
CA ALA A 26 -8.15 25.55 -9.56
C ALA A 26 -7.39 25.26 -8.26
N VAL A 27 -8.12 24.86 -7.22
CA VAL A 27 -7.51 24.48 -5.95
C VAL A 27 -6.69 23.23 -6.25
N GLU A 28 -5.37 23.40 -6.34
CA GLU A 28 -4.46 22.28 -6.54
C GLU A 28 -4.36 21.55 -5.20
N PHE A 29 -5.00 20.37 -5.12
CA PHE A 29 -4.90 19.51 -3.96
C PHE A 29 -3.50 18.90 -3.86
N PRO A 30 -3.00 18.64 -2.64
CA PRO A 30 -1.72 17.96 -2.47
C PRO A 30 -1.78 16.58 -3.12
N LYS A 31 -0.68 16.21 -3.77
CA LYS A 31 -0.49 14.87 -4.35
C LYS A 31 0.22 13.98 -3.32
N PRO A 32 -0.19 12.70 -3.17
CA PRO A 32 0.47 11.80 -2.27
C PRO A 32 1.92 11.57 -2.71
N THR A 33 2.84 11.49 -1.76
CA THR A 33 4.25 11.20 -2.06
C THR A 33 4.40 9.72 -2.41
N PRO A 34 5.02 9.38 -3.55
CA PRO A 34 5.36 7.99 -3.85
C PRO A 34 6.26 7.42 -2.75
N TRP A 35 6.07 6.15 -2.42
CA TRP A 35 6.99 5.47 -1.53
C TRP A 35 8.42 5.47 -2.10
N PRO A 36 9.44 5.58 -1.25
CA PRO A 36 10.81 5.41 -1.69
C PRO A 36 11.03 3.98 -2.19
N LEU A 37 11.99 3.81 -3.09
CA LEU A 37 12.28 2.50 -3.70
C LEU A 37 12.69 1.45 -2.66
N GLN A 38 13.31 1.88 -1.58
CA GLN A 38 13.74 1.02 -0.47
C GLN A 38 13.52 1.77 0.84
N PHE A 39 13.03 1.06 1.85
CA PHE A 39 12.96 1.59 3.22
C PHE A 39 12.81 0.48 4.24
N HIS A 40 13.10 0.84 5.49
CA HIS A 40 12.78 0.06 6.68
C HIS A 40 11.80 0.83 7.56
N SER A 41 10.89 0.13 8.22
CA SER A 41 9.91 0.73 9.12
C SER A 41 9.52 -0.22 10.25
N ILE A 42 9.50 0.29 11.47
CA ILE A 42 8.81 -0.35 12.58
C ILE A 42 7.38 0.20 12.64
N LEU A 43 6.41 -0.71 12.64
CA LEU A 43 4.99 -0.40 12.65
C LEU A 43 4.35 -0.98 13.90
N PHE A 44 3.52 -0.19 14.57
CA PHE A 44 2.65 -0.67 15.63
C PHE A 44 1.24 -0.89 15.06
N VAL A 45 0.68 -2.08 15.24
CA VAL A 45 -0.61 -2.46 14.71
C VAL A 45 -1.60 -2.66 15.84
N ASN A 46 -2.81 -2.15 15.65
CA ASN A 46 -3.96 -2.43 16.49
C ASN A 46 -5.10 -2.94 15.63
N TYR A 47 -5.60 -4.13 15.95
CA TYR A 47 -6.79 -4.69 15.36
C TYR A 47 -7.81 -5.05 16.44
N SER A 48 -8.76 -4.15 16.69
CA SER A 48 -9.81 -4.31 17.71
C SER A 48 -9.25 -4.64 19.10
N GLY A 49 -8.11 -4.04 19.46
CA GLY A 49 -7.40 -4.27 20.72
C GLY A 49 -6.32 -5.37 20.66
N SER A 50 -6.28 -6.17 19.59
CA SER A 50 -5.16 -7.10 19.35
C SER A 50 -3.96 -6.33 18.84
N LEU A 51 -2.84 -6.38 19.57
CA LEU A 51 -1.65 -5.60 19.27
C LEU A 51 -0.59 -6.45 18.58
N SER A 52 0.11 -5.85 17.62
CA SER A 52 1.33 -6.43 17.06
C SER A 52 2.33 -5.36 16.64
N ILE A 53 3.59 -5.77 16.47
CA ILE A 53 4.64 -4.96 15.85
C ILE A 53 5.04 -5.63 14.55
N ILE A 54 5.20 -4.83 13.50
CA ILE A 54 5.77 -5.28 12.23
C ILE A 54 7.10 -4.57 12.02
N ASP A 55 8.15 -5.35 11.83
CA ASP A 55 9.44 -4.91 11.30
C ASP A 55 9.41 -5.15 9.78
N LEU A 56 9.19 -4.06 9.05
CA LEU A 56 8.92 -4.03 7.62
C LEU A 56 10.16 -3.63 6.83
N TRP A 57 10.57 -4.48 5.90
CA TRP A 57 11.58 -4.20 4.88
C TRP A 57 10.94 -4.18 3.50
N TYR A 58 11.08 -3.06 2.81
CA TYR A 58 10.57 -2.88 1.46
C TYR A 58 11.74 -2.67 0.49
N ASP A 59 11.79 -3.47 -0.58
CA ASP A 59 12.84 -3.41 -1.59
C ASP A 59 12.27 -3.59 -3.00
N TRP A 60 11.79 -2.48 -3.57
CA TRP A 60 11.16 -2.45 -4.89
C TRP A 60 12.10 -2.84 -6.04
N PRO A 61 13.36 -2.36 -6.12
CA PRO A 61 14.27 -2.76 -7.19
C PRO A 61 14.45 -4.27 -7.31
N ASN A 62 14.46 -4.98 -6.18
CA ASN A 62 14.55 -6.44 -6.13
C ASN A 62 13.19 -7.14 -6.02
N GLY A 63 12.09 -6.38 -6.06
CA GLY A 63 10.74 -6.91 -6.09
C GLY A 63 10.36 -7.74 -4.86
N ARG A 64 10.75 -7.31 -3.66
CA ARG A 64 10.54 -8.06 -2.42
C ARG A 64 10.09 -7.18 -1.26
N ASN A 65 9.19 -7.71 -0.43
CA ASN A 65 8.65 -7.07 0.76
C ASN A 65 8.65 -8.09 1.91
N PHE A 66 9.10 -7.70 3.09
CA PHE A 66 9.26 -8.63 4.20
C PHE A 66 8.71 -8.02 5.48
N ASN A 67 7.65 -8.63 6.00
CA ASN A 67 7.04 -8.27 7.27
C ASN A 67 7.45 -9.31 8.31
N ILE A 68 8.20 -8.89 9.33
CA ILE A 68 8.50 -9.71 10.50
C ILE A 68 7.54 -9.27 11.61
N ILE A 69 6.59 -10.13 11.95
CA ILE A 69 5.40 -9.79 12.71
C ILE A 69 5.45 -10.45 14.08
N GLN A 70 5.47 -9.64 15.13
CA GLN A 70 5.35 -10.08 16.51
C GLN A 70 3.98 -9.69 17.07
N ASP A 71 3.08 -10.65 17.19
CA ASP A 71 1.82 -10.46 17.92
C ASP A 71 2.09 -10.39 19.44
N GLN A 72 1.28 -9.63 20.16
CA GLN A 72 1.40 -9.54 21.62
C GLN A 72 1.28 -10.93 22.26
N LEU A 73 2.37 -11.39 22.91
CA LEU A 73 2.49 -12.72 23.52
C LEU A 73 2.29 -13.90 22.52
N GLY A 74 2.36 -13.62 21.21
CA GLY A 74 2.19 -14.59 20.14
C GLY A 74 3.50 -15.13 19.58
N GLN A 75 3.37 -15.97 18.56
CA GLN A 75 4.50 -16.53 17.80
C GLN A 75 5.05 -15.48 16.83
N LEU A 76 6.38 -15.42 16.67
CA LEU A 76 7.02 -14.59 15.65
C LEU A 76 6.75 -15.16 14.26
N LEU A 77 6.11 -14.37 13.41
CA LEU A 77 5.76 -14.72 12.04
C LEU A 77 6.62 -13.94 11.05
N TYR A 78 6.91 -14.59 9.93
CA TYR A 78 7.68 -14.05 8.82
C TYR A 78 6.79 -14.10 7.59
N ASP A 79 6.45 -12.95 7.02
CA ASP A 79 5.66 -12.84 5.79
C ASP A 79 6.52 -12.21 4.69
N LEU A 80 7.05 -13.08 3.84
CA LEU A 80 7.92 -12.72 2.72
C LEU A 80 7.11 -12.73 1.42
N GLU A 81 7.04 -11.57 0.78
CA GLU A 81 6.25 -11.33 -0.43
C GLU A 81 7.15 -10.93 -1.60
N TRP A 82 6.86 -11.48 -2.78
CA TRP A 82 7.58 -11.18 -4.02
C TRP A 82 6.66 -10.47 -5.03
N ASN A 83 7.28 -9.70 -5.93
CA ASN A 83 6.58 -8.92 -6.95
C ASN A 83 5.80 -9.77 -7.95
N ASN A 84 6.12 -11.06 -8.06
CA ASN A 84 5.38 -12.02 -8.88
C ASN A 84 4.08 -12.49 -8.21
N GLY A 85 3.75 -11.98 -7.03
CA GLY A 85 2.55 -12.33 -6.28
C GLY A 85 2.72 -13.45 -5.26
N THR A 86 3.85 -14.17 -5.25
CA THR A 86 4.07 -15.24 -4.28
C THR A 86 4.33 -14.64 -2.89
N SER A 87 3.62 -15.13 -1.88
CA SER A 87 3.84 -14.80 -0.46
C SER A 87 4.03 -16.08 0.36
N PHE A 88 4.98 -16.04 1.30
CA PHE A 88 5.26 -17.09 2.26
C PHE A 88 5.07 -16.56 3.67
N VAL A 89 4.10 -17.12 4.40
CA VAL A 89 3.92 -16.87 5.83
C VAL A 89 4.46 -18.06 6.62
N TYR A 90 5.51 -17.86 7.39
CA TYR A 90 6.22 -18.95 8.06
C TYR A 90 6.79 -18.60 9.44
N THR A 91 7.26 -19.61 10.15
CA THR A 91 7.90 -19.53 11.47
C THR A 91 9.30 -20.12 11.42
N ARG A 92 10.33 -19.42 11.92
CA ARG A 92 11.72 -19.93 11.94
C ARG A 92 12.05 -20.82 13.16
N ASP A 93 11.09 -21.06 14.05
CA ASP A 93 11.28 -21.95 15.19
C ASP A 93 11.12 -23.43 14.82
N SER A 94 11.26 -24.32 15.79
CA SER A 94 11.16 -25.77 15.61
C SER A 94 9.78 -26.26 15.14
N THR A 95 8.76 -25.40 15.04
CA THR A 95 7.45 -25.79 14.53
C THR A 95 7.40 -25.82 13.00
N GLU A 96 8.35 -25.15 12.32
CA GLU A 96 8.53 -25.17 10.86
C GLU A 96 7.21 -25.00 10.06
N LYS A 97 6.32 -24.13 10.55
CA LYS A 97 5.06 -23.85 9.87
C LYS A 97 5.33 -22.97 8.66
N CYS A 98 4.72 -23.33 7.53
CA CYS A 98 4.64 -22.47 6.36
C CYS A 98 3.29 -22.58 5.65
N ARG A 99 2.81 -21.44 5.16
CA ARG A 99 1.70 -21.27 4.23
C ARG A 99 2.16 -20.42 3.05
N THR A 100 1.87 -20.88 1.84
CA THR A 100 2.12 -20.11 0.61
C THR A 100 0.81 -19.60 0.05
N SER A 101 0.81 -18.38 -0.47
CA SER A 101 -0.31 -17.78 -1.19
C SER A 101 0.16 -17.08 -2.46
N GLN A 102 -0.76 -16.92 -3.41
CA GLN A 102 -0.55 -16.17 -4.64
C GLN A 102 -1.50 -14.96 -4.64
N LEU A 103 -0.92 -13.77 -4.64
CA LEU A 103 -1.60 -12.48 -4.74
C LEU A 103 -1.55 -12.00 -6.20
N GLU A 104 -2.65 -11.46 -6.72
CA GLU A 104 -2.71 -11.06 -8.14
C GLU A 104 -1.80 -9.87 -8.49
N VAL A 105 -1.57 -8.96 -7.54
CA VAL A 105 -0.90 -7.67 -7.78
C VAL A 105 0.57 -7.68 -7.36
N GLY A 106 0.95 -8.61 -6.47
CA GLY A 106 2.26 -8.61 -5.81
C GLY A 106 2.40 -7.51 -4.77
N ILE A 107 3.65 -7.13 -4.48
CA ILE A 107 3.97 -6.06 -3.53
C ILE A 107 3.50 -4.70 -4.06
N LEU A 108 3.18 -3.78 -3.16
CA LEU A 108 2.74 -2.43 -3.52
C LEU A 108 3.83 -1.71 -4.33
N ARG A 109 3.40 -1.05 -5.41
CA ARG A 109 4.28 -0.19 -6.23
C ARG A 109 4.54 1.13 -5.50
N PRO A 110 5.66 1.82 -5.77
CA PRO A 110 5.94 3.13 -5.18
C PRO A 110 4.78 4.13 -5.28
N ASN A 111 4.08 4.13 -6.42
CA ASN A 111 2.97 5.02 -6.71
C ASN A 111 1.59 4.41 -6.40
N TRP A 112 1.48 3.47 -5.46
CA TRP A 112 0.22 2.76 -5.18
C TRP A 112 -0.95 3.69 -4.78
N LEU A 113 -0.67 4.91 -4.33
CA LEU A 113 -1.67 5.95 -4.04
C LEU A 113 -2.15 6.73 -5.27
N ASP A 114 -1.64 6.49 -6.48
CA ASP A 114 -2.09 7.19 -7.69
C ASP A 114 -3.60 7.02 -7.90
N GLY A 115 -4.33 8.13 -8.08
CA GLY A 115 -5.78 8.13 -8.20
C GLY A 115 -6.54 7.93 -6.87
N ALA A 116 -5.87 8.02 -5.72
CA ALA A 116 -6.54 8.12 -4.43
C ALA A 116 -7.31 9.45 -4.29
N VAL A 117 -8.40 9.42 -3.52
CA VAL A 117 -9.24 10.58 -3.25
C VAL A 117 -8.69 11.32 -2.04
N TYR A 118 -8.36 12.60 -2.20
CA TYR A 118 -7.95 13.46 -1.09
C TYR A 118 -9.15 13.85 -0.21
N LEU A 119 -9.02 13.67 1.10
CA LEU A 119 -10.11 13.88 2.07
C LEU A 119 -9.91 15.12 2.95
N GLY A 120 -8.79 15.83 2.81
CA GLY A 120 -8.44 16.97 3.66
C GLY A 120 -7.37 16.61 4.69
N GLN A 121 -7.28 17.43 5.74
CA GLN A 121 -6.27 17.29 6.79
C GLN A 121 -6.87 16.84 8.12
N GLN A 122 -6.14 16.02 8.88
CA GLN A 122 -6.54 15.53 10.20
C GLN A 122 -5.35 15.44 11.16
N GLN A 123 -5.60 15.67 12.45
CA GLN A 123 -4.60 15.40 13.51
C GLN A 123 -4.60 13.91 13.86
N VAL A 124 -3.45 13.24 13.71
CA VAL A 124 -3.26 11.83 14.06
C VAL A 124 -1.88 11.63 14.68
N ASP A 125 -1.79 10.90 15.79
CA ASP A 125 -0.52 10.56 16.48
C ASP A 125 0.39 11.76 16.82
N GLY A 126 -0.20 12.96 16.93
CA GLY A 126 0.53 14.21 17.18
C GLY A 126 0.97 14.98 15.93
N PHE A 127 0.65 14.47 14.73
CA PHE A 127 0.99 15.08 13.44
C PHE A 127 -0.25 15.65 12.75
N LEU A 128 -0.07 16.73 11.99
CA LEU A 128 -1.06 17.19 11.02
C LEU A 128 -0.84 16.43 9.73
N CYS A 129 -1.82 15.64 9.30
CA CYS A 129 -1.67 14.76 8.14
C CYS A 129 -2.60 15.16 7.01
N ASN A 130 -2.11 15.13 5.78
CA ASN A 130 -2.94 14.99 4.59
C ASN A 130 -3.52 13.56 4.56
N VAL A 131 -4.80 13.42 4.20
CA VAL A 131 -5.49 12.13 4.20
C VAL A 131 -5.95 11.77 2.80
N TRP A 132 -5.62 10.55 2.35
CA TRP A 132 -6.14 9.99 1.11
C TRP A 132 -6.85 8.67 1.36
N GLN A 133 -7.88 8.42 0.57
CA GLN A 133 -8.56 7.13 0.51
C GLN A 133 -8.31 6.47 -0.84
N LYS A 134 -7.91 5.21 -0.81
CA LYS A 134 -7.70 4.40 -2.01
C LYS A 134 -8.75 3.28 -2.04
N ILE A 135 -9.59 3.31 -3.09
CA ILE A 135 -10.58 2.28 -3.46
C ILE A 135 -11.49 1.80 -2.32
N ASP A 136 -11.88 2.68 -1.38
CA ASP A 136 -12.64 2.35 -0.17
C ASP A 136 -12.02 1.26 0.72
N PHE A 137 -10.74 0.94 0.50
CA PHE A 137 -10.04 -0.16 1.14
C PHE A 137 -9.08 0.33 2.22
N ILE A 138 -8.38 1.43 1.96
CA ILE A 138 -7.37 1.98 2.87
C ILE A 138 -7.44 3.51 2.91
N TRP A 139 -7.29 4.04 4.12
CA TRP A 139 -7.07 5.45 4.42
C TRP A 139 -5.61 5.61 4.81
N TYR A 140 -4.92 6.58 4.20
CA TYR A 140 -3.50 6.80 4.37
C TYR A 140 -3.25 8.24 4.82
N TYR A 141 -2.43 8.39 5.85
CA TYR A 141 -2.14 9.64 6.52
C TYR A 141 -0.66 9.95 6.35
N GLU A 142 -0.36 11.05 5.68
CA GLU A 142 0.99 11.54 5.44
C GLU A 142 1.16 12.87 6.15
N ASP A 143 2.23 13.02 6.93
CA ASP A 143 2.55 14.26 7.61
C ASP A 143 2.72 15.41 6.59
N VAL A 144 2.03 16.53 6.83
CA VAL A 144 2.04 17.68 5.91
C VAL A 144 3.40 18.34 5.81
N VAL A 145 4.26 18.19 6.81
CA VAL A 145 5.58 18.84 6.87
C VAL A 145 6.66 17.97 6.23
N THR A 146 6.76 16.72 6.65
CA THR A 146 7.85 15.81 6.25
C THR A 146 7.50 14.90 5.08
N THR A 147 6.22 14.87 4.69
CA THR A 147 5.65 14.00 3.66
C THR A 147 5.91 12.50 3.92
N ARG A 148 6.07 12.13 5.20
CA ARG A 148 6.27 10.74 5.63
C ARG A 148 4.94 10.08 6.01
N PRO A 149 4.81 8.76 5.83
CA PRO A 149 3.67 8.04 6.38
C PRO A 149 3.65 8.17 7.90
N VAL A 150 2.47 8.45 8.46
CA VAL A 150 2.22 8.47 9.89
C VAL A 150 1.30 7.33 10.28
N HIS A 151 0.24 7.12 9.51
CA HIS A 151 -0.84 6.22 9.87
C HIS A 151 -1.57 5.71 8.63
N TRP A 152 -2.22 4.57 8.77
CA TRP A 152 -3.01 3.92 7.75
C TRP A 152 -4.04 3.01 8.41
N VAL A 153 -5.25 3.03 7.87
CA VAL A 153 -6.40 2.28 8.38
C VAL A 153 -7.00 1.50 7.23
N PHE A 154 -7.17 0.19 7.41
CA PHE A 154 -7.90 -0.63 6.46
C PHE A 154 -9.40 -0.58 6.76
N TYR A 155 -10.23 -0.84 5.76
CA TYR A 155 -11.69 -0.91 5.88
C TYR A 155 -12.16 -1.91 6.94
N THR A 156 -11.33 -2.89 7.29
CA THR A 156 -11.57 -3.86 8.37
C THR A 156 -11.44 -3.27 9.77
N GLY A 157 -10.94 -2.04 9.92
CA GLY A 157 -10.61 -1.41 11.20
C GLY A 157 -9.21 -1.73 11.72
N ARG A 158 -8.38 -2.45 10.95
CA ARG A 158 -6.96 -2.63 11.28
C ARG A 158 -6.25 -1.28 11.12
N SER A 159 -5.74 -0.78 12.24
CA SER A 159 -4.99 0.47 12.36
C SER A 159 -3.52 0.15 12.44
N ILE A 160 -2.69 0.81 11.63
CA ILE A 160 -1.24 0.68 11.71
C ILE A 160 -0.65 2.08 11.94
N HIS A 161 0.26 2.19 12.88
CA HIS A 161 0.94 3.42 13.28
C HIS A 161 2.42 3.29 12.92
N VAL A 162 2.96 4.28 12.22
CA VAL A 162 4.36 4.25 11.76
C VAL A 162 5.26 4.80 12.86
N MET A 163 6.12 3.95 13.41
CA MET A 163 7.01 4.32 14.51
C MET A 163 8.37 4.81 14.00
N THR A 164 8.89 4.19 12.95
CA THR A 164 10.12 4.61 12.25
C THR A 164 9.92 4.56 10.74
N PHE A 165 10.68 5.37 10.00
CA PHE A 165 10.66 5.34 8.53
C PHE A 165 12.03 5.73 7.98
N GLU A 166 12.82 4.72 7.63
CA GLU A 166 14.23 4.84 7.26
C GLU A 166 14.39 4.66 5.75
N VAL A 167 14.40 5.77 5.03
CA VAL A 167 14.51 5.79 3.57
C VAL A 167 15.89 5.28 3.14
N GLY A 168 15.91 4.34 2.18
CA GLY A 168 17.12 3.76 1.61
C GLY A 168 17.75 2.64 2.44
N ALA A 169 17.14 2.26 3.56
CA ALA A 169 17.58 1.10 4.34
C ALA A 169 17.40 -0.20 3.52
N VAL A 170 18.36 -1.13 3.68
CA VAL A 170 18.40 -2.41 2.96
C VAL A 170 18.71 -3.54 3.93
N LEU A 171 18.14 -4.71 3.64
CA LEU A 171 18.38 -5.95 4.38
C LEU A 171 19.29 -6.89 3.57
N GLU A 172 20.18 -7.61 4.24
CA GLU A 172 21.10 -8.55 3.59
C GLU A 172 20.34 -9.62 2.78
N ASP A 173 20.85 -9.95 1.58
CA ASP A 173 20.20 -10.85 0.62
C ASP A 173 19.83 -12.23 1.18
N ILE A 174 20.59 -12.70 2.17
CA ILE A 174 20.35 -13.99 2.82
C ILE A 174 19.02 -14.03 3.58
N GLU A 175 18.56 -12.90 4.12
CA GLU A 175 17.32 -12.84 4.91
C GLU A 175 16.07 -12.95 4.05
N TRP A 176 16.17 -12.68 2.75
CA TRP A 176 15.07 -12.72 1.80
C TRP A 176 14.75 -14.13 1.26
N GLN A 177 15.39 -15.16 1.80
CA GLN A 177 15.15 -16.54 1.39
C GLN A 177 14.03 -17.17 2.20
N ALA A 178 13.00 -17.69 1.51
CA ALA A 178 12.00 -18.54 2.13
C ALA A 178 12.63 -19.87 2.58
N PRO A 179 12.29 -20.41 3.76
CA PRO A 179 12.83 -21.69 4.23
C PRO A 179 12.43 -22.87 3.34
N ILE A 180 13.25 -23.91 3.33
CA ILE A 180 13.05 -25.06 2.42
C ILE A 180 11.72 -25.80 2.65
N TYR A 181 11.25 -25.88 3.89
CA TYR A 181 9.98 -26.53 4.24
C TYR A 181 8.75 -25.82 3.65
N CYS A 182 8.88 -24.56 3.21
CA CYS A 182 7.82 -23.87 2.46
C CYS A 182 7.55 -24.49 1.07
N PHE A 183 8.50 -25.23 0.51
CA PHE A 183 8.40 -25.82 -0.82
C PHE A 183 8.00 -27.31 -0.78
N GLU A 184 8.01 -27.94 0.40
CA GLU A 184 7.79 -29.39 0.54
C GLU A 184 6.31 -29.79 0.37
N LYS A 185 5.37 -28.95 0.82
CA LYS A 185 3.92 -29.20 0.62
C LYS A 185 3.50 -29.13 -0.84
N ALA A 186 4.25 -28.42 -1.70
CA ALA A 186 4.01 -28.42 -3.14
C ALA A 186 4.35 -29.78 -3.79
N ARG A 187 5.30 -30.55 -3.22
CA ARG A 187 5.65 -31.89 -3.73
C ARG A 187 4.58 -32.95 -3.46
N SER A 188 3.77 -32.82 -2.41
CA SER A 188 2.71 -33.80 -2.14
C SER A 188 1.56 -33.74 -3.16
N HIS A 189 1.35 -32.59 -3.82
CA HIS A 189 0.39 -32.43 -4.91
C HIS A 189 0.97 -32.73 -6.30
N LEU A 190 2.30 -32.85 -6.42
CA LEU A 190 3.02 -33.21 -7.65
C LEU A 190 3.44 -34.68 -7.71
N LYS A 191 2.95 -35.54 -6.80
CA LYS A 191 2.92 -36.99 -7.05
C LYS A 191 1.85 -37.28 -8.09
N VAL A 192 2.14 -36.88 -9.33
CA VAL A 192 1.44 -37.28 -10.54
C VAL A 192 1.40 -38.80 -10.57
N ASP A 193 0.19 -39.32 -10.80
CA ASP A 193 -0.08 -40.71 -11.10
C ASP A 193 0.97 -41.27 -12.06
N VAL A 194 1.84 -42.13 -11.54
CA VAL A 194 2.70 -42.97 -12.37
C VAL A 194 1.76 -43.94 -13.07
N TRP A 195 1.35 -43.57 -14.29
CA TRP A 195 0.68 -44.50 -15.19
C TRP A 195 1.60 -45.69 -15.41
N ASN A 196 1.15 -46.87 -14.96
CA ASN A 196 1.88 -48.12 -15.10
C ASN A 196 1.30 -48.85 -16.33
N PRO A 197 1.99 -48.90 -17.48
CA PRO A 197 1.51 -49.70 -18.60
C PRO A 197 1.59 -51.17 -18.23
N GLN A 198 0.45 -51.83 -18.08
CA GLN A 198 0.42 -53.29 -18.10
C GLN A 198 0.83 -53.80 -19.49
N PRO A 199 1.64 -54.86 -19.58
CA PRO A 199 2.08 -55.40 -20.86
C PRO A 199 0.93 -56.09 -21.60
N GLN A 200 0.89 -55.87 -22.92
CA GLN A 200 -0.07 -56.43 -23.86
C GLN A 200 -0.10 -57.97 -23.80
N GLY A 201 -1.28 -58.52 -23.52
CA GLY A 201 -1.59 -59.94 -23.64
C GLY A 201 -2.45 -60.21 -24.87
N LEU A 202 -1.83 -60.65 -25.96
CA LEU A 202 -2.49 -61.33 -27.07
C LEU A 202 -3.16 -62.63 -26.60
N LYS A 203 -4.40 -62.86 -27.05
CA LYS A 203 -5.02 -64.13 -27.53
C LYS A 203 -6.53 -63.85 -27.64
N GLY A 204 -7.20 -63.99 -28.79
CA GLY A 204 -6.99 -64.97 -29.84
C GLY A 204 -7.78 -66.23 -29.49
N ILE A 205 -8.93 -66.38 -30.17
CA ILE A 205 -9.97 -67.43 -30.11
C ILE A 205 -11.10 -67.14 -29.11
#